data_AF-A0A838UFN3-F1
#
_entry.id   AF-A0A838UFN3-F1
#
_cell.length_a   1.000
_cell.length_b   1.000
_cell.length_c   1.000
_cell.angle_alpha   90.00
_cell.angle_beta   90.00
_cell.angle_gamma   90.00
#
_symmetry.space_group_name_H-M   'P 1'
#
loop_
_entity.id
_entity.type
_entity.pdbx_description
1 polymer ?
#
loop_
_entity_poly.entity_id
_entity_poly.type
_entity_poly.pdbx_seq_one_letter_code
_entity_poly.pdbx_strand_id
1 'polypeptide(L)'
;MTSPHSLRLALVAASAPALALLSACNVVITPAPLLTRADEAGAPAPRPGLWRFDGDADCRVDESRPLIEWPKCGAGAVLNAGTAGYFERGTGVPVWTTQPLILAAGAPRIAQAQVKFSGDVKVEGATYAYAGVRATKLDDRGRVVALSAWPVQCGPPPLAGEGGGAAAGTAKPLPGLTMKRGDPVCSTTSKSALREAAKASEAWAPNSLNAHWVRNGP
;
A
#
# COMPACT_ATOMS: atom_id res chain seq x y z
N MET A 1 55.41 22.34 -28.88
CA MET A 1 54.61 21.10 -28.96
C MET A 1 54.42 20.62 -27.51
N THR A 2 53.46 21.16 -26.74
CA THR A 2 52.11 20.59 -26.46
C THR A 2 52.19 19.11 -26.06
N SER A 3 51.83 18.63 -24.86
CA SER A 3 50.75 19.04 -23.96
C SER A 3 50.95 18.42 -22.55
N PRO A 4 50.55 19.08 -21.45
CA PRO A 4 50.42 18.46 -20.12
C PRO A 4 49.05 17.78 -19.97
N HIS A 5 49.00 16.60 -19.33
CA HIS A 5 47.77 15.88 -19.05
C HIS A 5 46.98 16.56 -17.91
N SER A 6 45.83 17.11 -18.25
CA SER A 6 44.85 17.65 -17.32
C SER A 6 44.02 16.55 -16.65
N LEU A 7 43.94 16.66 -15.33
CA LEU A 7 42.88 16.28 -14.39
C LEU A 7 41.54 15.82 -15.01
N ARG A 8 41.02 14.67 -14.56
CA ARG A 8 39.56 14.48 -14.40
C ARG A 8 39.28 13.81 -13.06
N LEU A 9 38.98 14.66 -12.07
CA LEU A 9 38.34 14.29 -10.82
C LEU A 9 36.92 13.79 -11.17
N ALA A 10 36.68 12.49 -11.10
CA ALA A 10 35.34 11.94 -11.28
C ALA A 10 34.52 12.23 -10.02
N LEU A 11 33.63 13.21 -10.10
CA LEU A 11 32.60 13.45 -9.10
C LEU A 11 31.65 12.23 -9.12
N VAL A 12 31.75 11.36 -8.12
CA VAL A 12 30.72 10.36 -7.85
C VAL A 12 29.54 11.10 -7.21
N ALA A 13 28.60 11.56 -8.03
CA ALA A 13 27.31 12.03 -7.57
C ALA A 13 26.54 10.81 -7.03
N ALA A 14 26.58 10.62 -5.71
CA ALA A 14 25.70 9.70 -5.01
C ALA A 14 24.26 10.23 -5.11
N SER A 15 23.53 9.79 -6.13
CA SER A 15 22.09 10.02 -6.28
C SER A 15 21.33 9.24 -5.19
N ALA A 16 20.76 9.97 -4.25
CA ALA A 16 20.04 9.47 -3.08
C ALA A 16 18.72 8.75 -3.48
N PRO A 17 18.39 7.58 -2.91
CA PRO A 17 17.06 6.98 -3.03
C PRO A 17 16.14 7.60 -1.97
N ALA A 18 15.67 8.84 -2.21
CA ALA A 18 14.77 9.57 -1.30
C ALA A 18 13.28 9.48 -1.68
N LEU A 19 12.90 8.70 -2.70
CA LEU A 19 11.54 8.69 -3.26
C LEU A 19 10.54 7.73 -2.59
N ALA A 20 10.97 6.88 -1.65
CA ALA A 20 10.07 5.87 -1.06
C ALA A 20 9.38 6.29 0.24
N LEU A 21 9.72 7.44 0.84
CA LEU A 21 9.17 7.88 2.14
C LEU A 21 8.04 8.92 2.03
N LEU A 22 7.67 9.36 0.82
CA LEU A 22 6.65 10.40 0.61
C LEU A 22 5.22 9.87 0.47
N SER A 23 5.00 8.55 0.46
CA SER A 23 3.67 7.96 0.20
C SER A 23 2.80 7.75 1.44
N ALA A 24 3.33 7.94 2.66
CA ALA A 24 2.54 7.86 3.90
C ALA A 24 1.79 9.16 4.24
N CYS A 25 2.10 10.23 3.50
CA CYS A 25 1.39 11.50 3.54
C CYS A 25 0.17 11.42 2.61
N ASN A 26 -0.93 12.09 2.95
CA ASN A 26 -2.17 12.17 2.15
C ASN A 26 -3.07 10.91 2.13
N VAL A 27 -3.07 10.05 3.16
CA VAL A 27 -3.90 8.80 3.19
C VAL A 27 -5.08 8.84 4.16
N VAL A 28 -6.15 8.12 3.83
CA VAL A 28 -7.32 7.94 4.71
C VAL A 28 -7.03 6.90 5.78
N ILE A 29 -7.13 7.29 7.04
CA ILE A 29 -7.01 6.42 8.22
C ILE A 29 -8.15 6.71 9.19
N THR A 30 -8.73 5.66 9.77
CA THR A 30 -9.80 5.80 10.77
C THR A 30 -9.45 5.09 12.08
N PRO A 31 -9.95 5.58 13.24
CA PRO A 31 -9.73 4.93 14.53
C PRO A 31 -10.63 3.69 14.74
N ALA A 32 -11.68 3.54 13.93
CA ALA A 32 -12.59 2.41 13.95
C ALA A 32 -12.77 1.87 12.51
N PRO A 33 -13.03 0.57 12.34
CA PRO A 33 -13.25 0.01 11.01
C PRO A 33 -14.55 0.56 10.43
N LEU A 34 -14.53 1.01 9.17
CA LEU A 34 -15.73 1.42 8.45
C LEU A 34 -16.40 0.25 7.71
N LEU A 35 -15.64 -0.81 7.43
CA LEU A 35 -16.08 -1.97 6.67
C LEU A 35 -16.14 -3.22 7.55
N THR A 36 -17.10 -4.08 7.23
CA THR A 36 -17.42 -5.32 7.93
C THR A 36 -17.46 -6.48 6.96
N ARG A 37 -17.59 -7.72 7.46
CA ARG A 37 -17.75 -8.92 6.63
C ARG A 37 -18.98 -8.88 5.73
N ALA A 38 -20.06 -8.24 6.18
CA ALA A 38 -21.25 -8.08 5.35
C ALA A 38 -20.97 -7.27 4.07
N ASP A 39 -19.99 -6.35 4.12
CA ASP A 39 -19.61 -5.54 2.96
C ASP A 39 -18.83 -6.34 1.89
N GLU A 40 -18.41 -7.59 2.17
CA GLU A 40 -17.73 -8.47 1.19
C GLU A 40 -18.70 -9.14 0.21
N ALA A 41 -20.00 -9.17 0.53
CA ALA A 41 -21.01 -9.90 -0.21
C ALA A 41 -21.11 -9.46 -1.68
N GLY A 42 -21.23 -10.43 -2.59
CA GLY A 42 -21.46 -10.18 -4.02
C GLY A 42 -20.21 -9.91 -4.85
N ALA A 43 -18.99 -10.05 -4.30
CA ALA A 43 -17.75 -9.93 -5.06
C ALA A 43 -16.89 -11.22 -5.00
N PRO A 44 -16.14 -11.55 -6.07
CA PRO A 44 -15.17 -12.64 -6.08
C PRO A 44 -14.20 -12.60 -4.89
N ALA A 45 -14.07 -13.69 -4.13
CA ALA A 45 -13.04 -13.75 -3.08
C ALA A 45 -11.63 -13.86 -3.69
N PRO A 46 -10.58 -13.32 -3.03
CA PRO A 46 -9.21 -13.71 -3.33
C PRO A 46 -9.03 -15.21 -3.15
N ARG A 47 -8.29 -15.85 -4.05
CA ARG A 47 -7.90 -17.24 -3.89
C ARG A 47 -7.06 -17.39 -2.62
N PRO A 48 -7.42 -18.30 -1.68
CA PRO A 48 -6.59 -18.54 -0.51
C PRO A 48 -5.20 -19.06 -0.89
N GLY A 49 -4.19 -18.66 -0.13
CA GLY A 49 -2.81 -19.12 -0.30
C GLY A 49 -1.79 -18.00 -0.31
N LEU A 50 -0.61 -18.29 -0.83
CA LEU A 50 0.51 -17.35 -0.89
C LEU A 50 0.32 -16.38 -2.05
N TRP A 51 0.40 -15.09 -1.74
CA TRP A 51 0.39 -13.99 -2.69
C TRP A 51 1.73 -13.28 -2.69
N ARG A 52 2.24 -12.99 -3.88
CA ARG A 52 3.38 -12.11 -4.08
C ARG A 52 2.88 -10.70 -4.34
N PHE A 53 3.56 -9.73 -3.76
CA PHE A 53 3.37 -8.32 -4.05
C PHE A 53 4.52 -7.88 -4.96
N ASP A 54 4.18 -7.39 -6.13
CA ASP A 54 5.15 -6.80 -7.05
C ASP A 54 5.67 -5.51 -6.43
N GLY A 55 6.98 -5.42 -6.33
CA GLY A 55 7.69 -4.28 -5.76
C GLY A 55 8.78 -3.82 -6.71
N ASP A 56 10.00 -3.79 -6.21
CA ASP A 56 11.19 -3.49 -6.98
C ASP A 56 11.31 -4.42 -8.21
N ALA A 57 11.43 -3.82 -9.40
CA ALA A 57 11.52 -4.53 -10.68
C ALA A 57 12.76 -5.44 -10.75
N ASP A 58 13.81 -5.14 -9.99
CA ASP A 58 15.03 -5.94 -9.92
C ASP A 58 14.96 -7.04 -8.85
N CYS A 59 13.89 -7.09 -8.05
CA CYS A 59 13.74 -8.09 -7.01
C CYS A 59 13.41 -9.48 -7.59
N ARG A 60 14.41 -10.37 -7.56
CA ARG A 60 14.26 -11.78 -7.94
C ARG A 60 13.80 -12.61 -6.75
N VAL A 61 12.51 -12.92 -6.71
CA VAL A 61 11.90 -13.81 -5.70
C VAL A 61 11.79 -15.22 -6.27
N ASP A 62 12.33 -16.21 -5.55
CA ASP A 62 12.05 -17.62 -5.84
C ASP A 62 10.71 -18.01 -5.21
N GLU A 63 9.68 -17.98 -6.06
CA GLU A 63 8.30 -18.33 -5.74
C GLU A 63 8.08 -19.83 -5.46
N SER A 64 9.12 -20.66 -5.45
CA SER A 64 9.07 -22.03 -4.91
C SER A 64 9.43 -22.09 -3.42
N ARG A 65 10.18 -21.12 -2.91
CA ARG A 65 10.64 -21.09 -1.51
C ARG A 65 9.56 -20.56 -0.56
N PRO A 66 9.60 -20.92 0.74
CA PRO A 66 8.73 -20.33 1.77
C PRO A 66 8.89 -18.81 1.87
N LEU A 67 7.81 -18.11 2.26
CA LEU A 67 7.78 -16.65 2.35
C LEU A 67 8.89 -16.06 3.25
N ILE A 68 9.26 -16.74 4.34
CA ILE A 68 10.32 -16.28 5.25
C ILE A 68 11.70 -16.25 4.60
N GLU A 69 11.91 -17.09 3.57
CA GLU A 69 13.16 -17.20 2.84
C GLU A 69 13.25 -16.28 1.63
N TRP A 70 12.17 -15.58 1.29
CA TRP A 70 12.20 -14.58 0.24
C TRP A 70 13.20 -13.47 0.58
N PRO A 71 13.89 -12.89 -0.42
CA PRO A 71 14.84 -11.81 -0.19
C PRO A 71 14.13 -10.60 0.43
N LYS A 72 14.88 -9.70 1.07
CA LYS A 72 14.32 -8.52 1.76
C LYS A 72 13.49 -7.60 0.85
N CYS A 73 13.82 -7.55 -0.45
CA CYS A 73 13.06 -6.79 -1.44
C CYS A 73 11.72 -7.46 -1.80
N GLY A 74 11.56 -8.75 -1.50
CA GLY A 74 10.38 -9.54 -1.81
C GLY A 74 9.32 -9.35 -0.73
N ALA A 75 8.12 -8.94 -1.15
CA ALA A 75 6.97 -8.79 -0.28
C ALA A 75 5.87 -9.77 -0.67
N GLY A 76 5.11 -10.23 0.33
CA GLY A 76 4.01 -11.14 0.12
C GLY A 76 3.24 -11.39 1.41
N ALA A 77 2.10 -12.06 1.26
CA ALA A 77 1.25 -12.47 2.36
C ALA A 77 0.56 -13.80 2.04
N VAL A 78 0.19 -14.55 3.07
CA VAL A 78 -0.77 -15.65 2.94
C VAL A 78 -2.16 -15.09 3.20
N LEU A 79 -3.00 -15.10 2.16
CA LEU A 79 -4.40 -14.69 2.27
C LEU A 79 -5.27 -15.91 2.57
N ASN A 80 -6.14 -15.77 3.57
CA ASN A 80 -7.21 -16.71 3.89
C ASN A 80 -8.54 -15.97 3.96
N ALA A 81 -9.63 -16.66 4.34
CA ALA A 81 -10.96 -16.05 4.46
C ALA A 81 -10.95 -14.88 5.48
N GLY A 82 -10.70 -13.67 4.95
CA GLY A 82 -10.47 -12.37 5.62
C GLY A 82 -9.46 -12.34 6.76
N THR A 83 -8.35 -13.04 6.57
CA THR A 83 -7.10 -12.73 7.26
C THR A 83 -5.97 -12.64 6.25
N ALA A 84 -4.98 -11.81 6.58
CA ALA A 84 -3.69 -11.77 5.91
C ALA A 84 -2.60 -12.12 6.92
N GLY A 85 -1.77 -13.11 6.59
CA GLY A 85 -0.60 -13.49 7.35
C GLY A 85 0.69 -13.06 6.66
N TYR A 86 1.65 -12.50 7.38
CA TYR A 86 2.93 -12.05 6.84
C TYR A 86 4.02 -12.11 7.91
N PHE A 87 5.28 -12.00 7.51
CA PHE A 87 6.39 -11.90 8.44
C PHE A 87 6.76 -10.44 8.71
N GLU A 88 6.72 -10.03 9.99
CA GLU A 88 7.31 -8.77 10.42
C GLU A 88 8.83 -8.91 10.45
N ARG A 89 9.52 -8.17 9.58
CA ARG A 89 10.98 -8.18 9.45
C ARG A 89 11.55 -6.93 10.12
N GLY A 90 11.83 -7.01 11.42
CA GLY A 90 12.55 -6.00 12.19
C GLY A 90 14.07 -6.24 12.20
N THR A 91 14.77 -5.72 13.21
CA THR A 91 16.20 -5.98 13.45
C THR A 91 16.50 -7.38 13.99
N GLY A 92 15.46 -8.17 14.30
CA GLY A 92 15.56 -9.50 14.90
C GLY A 92 15.02 -10.63 14.01
N VAL A 93 14.70 -11.75 14.65
CA VAL A 93 14.09 -12.92 14.01
C VAL A 93 12.72 -12.53 13.44
N PRO A 94 12.42 -12.86 12.16
CA PRO A 94 11.11 -12.57 11.59
C PRO A 94 9.99 -13.25 12.38
N VAL A 95 8.96 -12.50 12.74
CA VAL A 95 7.80 -13.00 13.50
C VAL A 95 6.61 -13.13 12.56
N TRP A 96 5.93 -14.28 12.60
CA TRP A 96 4.68 -14.46 11.87
C TRP A 96 3.56 -13.66 12.54
N THR A 97 2.95 -12.76 11.78
CA THR A 97 1.82 -11.94 12.22
C THR A 97 0.62 -12.24 11.33
N THR A 98 -0.57 -12.28 11.94
CA THR A 98 -1.85 -12.32 11.21
C THR A 98 -2.68 -11.12 11.58
N GLN A 99 -3.39 -10.56 10.61
CA GLN A 99 -4.35 -9.48 10.84
C GLN A 99 -5.67 -9.72 10.11
N PRO A 100 -6.80 -9.22 10.65
CA PRO A 100 -8.05 -9.17 9.90
C PRO A 100 -7.88 -8.38 8.60
N LEU A 101 -8.43 -8.94 7.52
CA LEU A 101 -8.51 -8.28 6.22
C LEU A 101 -9.97 -8.31 5.77
N ILE A 102 -10.52 -7.15 5.43
CA ILE A 102 -11.82 -7.05 4.76
C ILE A 102 -11.58 -6.64 3.32
N LEU A 103 -12.22 -7.30 2.37
CA LEU A 103 -12.22 -6.88 0.96
C LEU A 103 -13.64 -6.64 0.45
N ALA A 104 -14.14 -5.45 0.75
CA ALA A 104 -15.52 -5.06 0.46
C ALA A 104 -15.80 -5.03 -1.06
N ALA A 105 -17.01 -5.43 -1.43
CA ALA A 105 -17.53 -5.35 -2.78
C ALA A 105 -17.69 -3.89 -3.25
N GLY A 106 -17.70 -3.67 -4.56
CA GLY A 106 -17.78 -2.35 -5.19
C GLY A 106 -16.88 -2.24 -6.43
N ALA A 107 -16.93 -1.08 -7.08
CA ALA A 107 -16.06 -0.74 -8.21
C ALA A 107 -15.43 0.66 -8.00
N PRO A 108 -14.17 0.76 -7.54
CA PRO A 108 -13.29 -0.34 -7.14
C PRO A 108 -13.76 -1.04 -5.86
N ARG A 109 -13.18 -2.22 -5.59
CA ARG A 109 -13.29 -2.86 -4.27
C ARG A 109 -12.45 -2.08 -3.26
N ILE A 110 -12.68 -2.32 -1.98
CA ILE A 110 -11.91 -1.65 -0.91
C ILE A 110 -11.37 -2.68 0.05
N ALA A 111 -10.05 -2.74 0.15
CA ALA A 111 -9.37 -3.44 1.22
C ALA A 111 -9.33 -2.56 2.47
N GLN A 112 -9.66 -3.13 3.63
CA GLN A 112 -9.43 -2.54 4.94
C GLN A 112 -8.53 -3.47 5.74
N ALA A 113 -7.44 -2.91 6.25
CA ALA A 113 -6.51 -3.61 7.13
C ALA A 113 -6.30 -2.79 8.40
N GLN A 114 -6.16 -3.47 9.53
CA GLN A 114 -5.64 -2.85 10.73
C GLN A 114 -4.16 -2.56 10.49
N VAL A 115 -3.71 -1.36 10.82
CA VAL A 115 -2.29 -0.99 10.73
C VAL A 115 -1.78 -0.56 12.09
N LYS A 116 -0.50 -0.82 12.33
CA LYS A 116 0.24 -0.30 13.48
C LYS A 116 1.27 0.69 12.93
N PHE A 117 1.14 1.96 13.29
CA PHE A 117 2.18 2.94 12.99
C PHE A 117 3.31 2.78 14.01
N SER A 118 4.53 2.58 13.52
CA SER A 118 5.74 2.65 14.34
C SER A 118 6.41 4.02 14.12
N GLY A 119 6.76 4.74 15.19
CA GLY A 119 7.48 6.03 15.12
C GLY A 119 6.79 7.18 15.86
N ASP A 120 7.16 8.43 15.52
CA ASP A 120 6.68 9.66 16.17
C ASP A 120 5.23 10.04 15.83
N VAL A 121 4.61 9.33 14.87
CA VAL A 121 3.19 9.50 14.55
C VAL A 121 2.37 8.79 15.62
N LYS A 122 2.09 9.51 16.71
CA LYS A 122 1.22 9.06 17.79
C LYS A 122 -0.24 9.05 17.31
N VAL A 123 -0.68 7.93 16.76
CA VAL A 123 -2.12 7.64 16.68
C VAL A 123 -2.43 6.66 17.81
N GLU A 124 -3.14 7.12 18.83
CA GLU A 124 -3.57 6.26 19.93
C GLU A 124 -4.64 5.27 19.44
N GLY A 125 -4.41 3.99 19.71
CA GLY A 125 -5.36 2.91 19.39
C GLY A 125 -5.12 2.18 18.06
N ALA A 126 -5.96 1.19 17.79
CA ALA A 126 -5.98 0.52 16.50
C ALA A 126 -6.38 1.52 15.40
N THR A 127 -5.61 1.55 14.31
CA THR A 127 -5.95 2.35 13.14
C THR A 127 -6.24 1.45 11.96
N TYR A 128 -7.12 1.91 11.08
CA TYR A 128 -7.53 1.18 9.89
C TYR A 128 -7.12 1.98 8.67
N ALA A 129 -6.37 1.34 7.79
CA ALA A 129 -5.97 1.87 6.49
C ALA A 129 -6.77 1.21 5.38
N TYR A 130 -6.89 1.91 4.27
CA TYR A 130 -7.73 1.52 3.15
C TYR A 130 -6.97 1.56 1.84
N ALA A 131 -7.26 0.59 0.97
CA ALA A 131 -6.79 0.59 -0.41
C ALA A 131 -7.95 0.31 -1.37
N GLY A 132 -8.00 1.04 -2.49
CA GLY A 132 -8.80 0.65 -3.65
C GLY A 132 -8.18 -0.59 -4.27
N VAL A 133 -9.01 -1.52 -4.74
CA VAL A 133 -8.57 -2.80 -5.32
C VAL A 133 -9.36 -3.11 -6.57
N ARG A 134 -8.65 -3.54 -7.62
CA ARG A 134 -9.22 -4.10 -8.85
C ARG A 134 -8.64 -5.49 -9.11
N ALA A 135 -9.51 -6.47 -9.35
CA ALA A 135 -9.09 -7.76 -9.87
C ALA A 135 -8.61 -7.60 -11.32
N THR A 136 -7.41 -8.08 -11.62
CA THR A 136 -6.84 -8.10 -12.97
C THR A 136 -6.89 -9.48 -13.60
N LYS A 137 -7.05 -10.53 -12.78
CA LYS A 137 -7.23 -11.92 -13.24
C LYS A 137 -8.07 -12.73 -12.27
N LEU A 138 -8.94 -13.57 -12.81
CA LEU A 138 -9.70 -14.59 -12.08
C LEU A 138 -9.23 -16.00 -12.49
N ASP A 139 -9.40 -16.98 -11.61
CA ASP A 139 -9.24 -18.40 -11.95
C ASP A 139 -10.53 -19.01 -12.53
N ASP A 140 -10.46 -20.30 -12.88
CA ASP A 140 -11.56 -21.12 -13.41
C ASP A 140 -12.77 -21.22 -12.47
N ARG A 141 -12.58 -20.94 -11.17
CA ARG A 141 -13.64 -20.90 -10.15
C ARG A 141 -14.12 -19.48 -9.85
N GLY A 142 -13.70 -18.50 -10.64
CA GLY A 142 -14.07 -17.10 -10.47
C GLY A 142 -13.45 -16.43 -9.25
N ARG A 143 -12.36 -16.97 -8.67
CA ARG A 143 -11.63 -16.34 -7.55
C ARG A 143 -10.55 -15.42 -8.10
N VAL A 144 -10.28 -14.32 -7.39
CA VAL A 144 -9.20 -13.40 -7.77
C VAL A 144 -7.85 -14.09 -7.62
N VAL A 145 -7.02 -14.08 -8.66
CA VAL A 145 -5.63 -14.60 -8.66
C VAL A 145 -4.60 -13.57 -9.10
N ALA A 146 -5.04 -12.42 -9.60
CA ALA A 146 -4.19 -11.23 -9.71
C ALA A 146 -5.03 -9.98 -9.45
N LEU A 147 -4.42 -8.97 -8.83
CA LEU A 147 -5.05 -7.70 -8.52
C LEU A 147 -4.07 -6.54 -8.65
N SER A 148 -4.64 -5.35 -8.79
CA SER A 148 -3.95 -4.07 -8.63
C SER A 148 -4.62 -3.32 -7.48
N ALA A 149 -3.81 -2.66 -6.65
CA ALA A 149 -4.28 -1.94 -5.47
C ALA A 149 -3.57 -0.59 -5.33
N TRP A 150 -4.28 0.40 -4.79
CA TRP A 150 -3.75 1.74 -4.56
C TRP A 150 -4.25 2.28 -3.22
N PRO A 151 -3.45 3.11 -2.52
CA PRO A 151 -3.88 3.71 -1.27
C PRO A 151 -5.11 4.61 -1.50
N VAL A 152 -6.05 4.60 -0.55
CA VAL A 152 -7.13 5.59 -0.56
C VAL A 152 -6.57 6.90 -0.01
N GLN A 153 -6.49 7.90 -0.88
CA GLN A 153 -5.92 9.21 -0.59
C GLN A 153 -6.98 10.21 -0.13
N CYS A 154 -6.54 11.22 0.62
CA CYS A 154 -7.38 12.30 1.12
C CYS A 154 -7.87 13.24 0.02
N GLY A 155 -7.15 13.32 -1.09
CA GLY A 155 -7.42 14.19 -2.22
C GLY A 155 -6.23 14.17 -3.17
N PRO A 156 -6.23 15.03 -4.21
CA PRO A 156 -5.13 15.10 -5.14
C PRO A 156 -3.80 15.33 -4.39
N PRO A 157 -2.73 14.58 -4.71
CA PRO A 157 -1.43 14.81 -4.12
C PRO A 157 -0.94 16.23 -4.49
N PRO A 158 -0.15 16.88 -3.63
CA PRO A 158 0.44 18.18 -3.96
C PRO A 158 1.30 18.07 -5.23
N LEU A 159 1.26 19.11 -6.07
CA LEU A 159 2.14 19.18 -7.24
C LEU A 159 3.60 19.27 -6.77
N ALA A 160 4.49 18.57 -7.46
CA ALA A 160 5.92 18.63 -7.16
C ALA A 160 6.42 20.07 -7.28
N GLY A 161 6.93 20.63 -6.17
CA GLY A 161 7.50 21.98 -6.12
C GLY A 161 6.58 23.10 -5.61
N GLU A 162 5.30 22.84 -5.34
CA GLU A 162 4.45 23.81 -4.66
C GLU A 162 4.60 23.72 -3.14
N GLY A 163 5.41 24.62 -2.57
CA GLY A 163 5.62 24.78 -1.13
C GLY A 163 7.02 24.40 -0.70
N GLY A 164 7.78 25.35 -0.14
CA GLY A 164 9.15 25.18 0.36
C GLY A 164 9.27 24.32 1.62
N GLY A 165 8.53 23.22 1.67
CA GLY A 165 8.49 22.20 2.71
C GLY A 165 7.48 21.13 2.28
N ALA A 166 7.76 19.86 2.54
CA ALA A 166 6.86 18.76 2.22
C ALA A 166 5.55 18.92 3.03
N ALA A 167 4.55 19.56 2.44
CA ALA A 167 3.21 19.56 3.02
C ALA A 167 2.75 18.10 3.12
N ALA A 168 2.52 17.64 4.34
CA ALA A 168 2.26 16.23 4.63
C ALA A 168 0.90 15.73 4.08
N GLY A 169 0.14 16.55 3.35
CA GLY A 169 -1.02 16.07 2.61
C GLY A 169 -1.71 17.12 1.75
N THR A 170 -2.91 16.79 1.27
CA THR A 170 -3.63 17.61 0.31
C THR A 170 -4.17 18.92 0.90
N ALA A 171 -4.13 20.00 0.10
CA ALA A 171 -4.81 21.26 0.42
C ALA A 171 -6.33 21.20 0.13
N LYS A 172 -6.79 20.17 -0.59
CA LYS A 172 -8.19 20.02 -1.02
C LYS A 172 -8.69 18.60 -0.71
N PRO A 173 -9.01 18.30 0.57
CA PRO A 173 -9.61 17.02 0.92
C PRO A 173 -10.88 16.78 0.10
N LEU A 174 -11.11 15.53 -0.28
CA LEU A 174 -12.34 15.13 -0.98
C LEU A 174 -13.57 15.32 -0.08
N PRO A 175 -14.76 15.51 -0.67
CA PRO A 175 -16.00 15.65 0.08
C PRO A 175 -16.21 14.50 1.10
N GLY A 176 -16.53 14.86 2.34
CA GLY A 176 -16.76 13.91 3.43
C GLY A 176 -15.49 13.39 4.12
N LEU A 177 -14.30 13.86 3.73
CA LEU A 177 -13.04 13.61 4.42
C LEU A 177 -12.64 14.84 5.27
N THR A 178 -12.10 14.58 6.45
CA THR A 178 -11.63 15.62 7.38
C THR A 178 -10.13 15.50 7.55
N MET A 179 -9.42 16.60 7.32
CA MET A 179 -7.97 16.71 7.45
C MET A 179 -7.62 17.99 8.21
N LYS A 180 -6.84 17.91 9.29
CA LYS A 180 -6.35 19.14 9.94
C LYS A 180 -5.17 19.69 9.16
N ARG A 181 -4.99 21.02 9.23
CA ARG A 181 -3.87 21.68 8.56
C ARG A 181 -2.55 21.14 9.11
N GLY A 182 -1.71 20.60 8.23
CA GLY A 182 -0.41 20.03 8.58
C GLY A 182 -0.43 18.55 8.98
N ASP A 183 -1.62 17.94 9.12
CA ASP A 183 -1.69 16.50 9.38
C ASP A 183 -1.24 15.71 8.14
N PRO A 184 -0.58 14.54 8.34
CA PRO A 184 -0.19 13.68 7.24
C PRO A 184 -1.36 12.85 6.67
N VAL A 185 -2.50 12.83 7.35
CA VAL A 185 -3.58 11.88 7.13
C VAL A 185 -4.93 12.57 7.30
N CYS A 186 -5.98 11.96 6.74
CA CYS A 186 -7.36 12.40 6.94
C CYS A 186 -8.21 11.22 7.42
N SER A 187 -9.40 11.54 7.91
CA SER A 187 -10.34 10.55 8.42
C SER A 187 -11.75 10.81 7.91
N THR A 188 -12.61 9.81 8.02
CA THR A 188 -14.04 9.90 7.77
C THR A 188 -14.79 8.90 8.64
N THR A 189 -16.07 9.16 8.89
CA THR A 189 -17.01 8.19 9.48
C THR A 189 -17.97 7.63 8.44
N SER A 190 -17.86 8.06 7.19
CA SER A 190 -18.80 7.72 6.12
C SER A 190 -18.24 6.65 5.18
N LYS A 191 -18.94 5.52 5.06
CA LYS A 191 -18.63 4.48 4.06
C LYS A 191 -18.73 5.04 2.62
N SER A 192 -19.68 5.93 2.35
CA SER A 192 -19.82 6.50 1.00
C SER A 192 -18.67 7.44 0.65
N ALA A 193 -18.24 8.28 1.59
CA ALA A 193 -17.06 9.14 1.39
C ALA A 193 -15.80 8.31 1.14
N LEU A 194 -15.61 7.22 1.89
CA LEU A 194 -14.51 6.28 1.67
C LEU A 194 -14.56 5.65 0.26
N ARG A 195 -15.75 5.28 -0.24
CA ARG A 195 -15.92 4.70 -1.57
C ARG A 195 -15.59 5.68 -2.69
N GLU A 196 -16.09 6.90 -2.60
CA GLU A 196 -15.77 7.95 -3.58
C GLU A 196 -14.28 8.31 -3.54
N ALA A 197 -13.68 8.35 -2.34
CA ALA A 197 -12.24 8.55 -2.19
C ALA A 197 -11.42 7.43 -2.84
N ALA A 198 -11.79 6.16 -2.63
CA ALA A 198 -11.10 5.02 -3.25
C ALA A 198 -11.15 5.09 -4.78
N LYS A 199 -12.29 5.49 -5.35
CA LYS A 199 -12.46 5.69 -6.79
C LYS A 199 -11.60 6.83 -7.33
N ALA A 200 -11.62 8.00 -6.68
CA ALA A 200 -10.84 9.16 -7.12
C ALA A 200 -9.32 8.91 -7.02
N SER A 201 -8.90 8.19 -5.97
CA SER A 201 -7.49 7.90 -5.67
C SER A 201 -6.79 7.09 -6.76
N GLU A 202 -7.55 6.34 -7.55
CA GLU A 202 -7.01 5.54 -8.64
C GLU A 202 -6.28 6.42 -9.68
N ALA A 203 -6.82 7.59 -9.99
CA ALA A 203 -6.22 8.53 -10.94
C ALA A 203 -4.89 9.13 -10.45
N TRP A 204 -4.58 9.01 -9.16
CA TRP A 204 -3.38 9.57 -8.53
C TRP A 204 -2.38 8.48 -8.10
N ALA A 205 -2.58 7.24 -8.55
CA ALA A 205 -1.75 6.10 -8.21
C ALA A 205 -0.96 5.61 -9.42
N PRO A 206 0.04 6.38 -9.93
CA PRO A 206 0.83 6.00 -11.09
C PRO A 206 1.59 4.68 -10.86
N ASN A 207 1.86 4.34 -9.60
CA ASN A 207 2.46 3.08 -9.17
C ASN A 207 1.48 2.35 -8.25
N SER A 208 0.53 1.63 -8.84
CA SER A 208 -0.33 0.73 -8.07
C SER A 208 0.46 -0.51 -7.64
N LEU A 209 0.18 -1.01 -6.44
CA LEU A 209 0.67 -2.30 -5.98
C LEU A 209 0.00 -3.39 -6.81
N ASN A 210 0.79 -4.13 -7.59
CA ASN A 210 0.29 -5.33 -8.25
C ASN A 210 0.58 -6.55 -7.37
N ALA A 211 -0.30 -7.54 -7.42
CA ALA A 211 -0.14 -8.77 -6.68
C ALA A 211 -0.72 -9.95 -7.44
N HIS A 212 -0.11 -11.11 -7.30
CA HIS A 212 -0.62 -12.36 -7.84
C HIS A 212 -0.53 -13.51 -6.85
N TRP A 213 -1.46 -14.45 -7.00
CA TRP A 213 -1.46 -15.72 -6.30
C TRP A 213 -0.35 -16.61 -6.86
N VAL A 214 0.45 -17.19 -5.97
CA VAL A 214 1.60 -18.03 -6.30
C VAL A 214 1.22 -19.51 -6.18
N ARG A 215 0.76 -19.91 -5.00
CA ARG A 215 0.45 -21.29 -4.66
C ARG A 215 -0.48 -21.37 -3.45
N ASN A 216 -0.99 -22.57 -3.16
CA ASN A 216 -1.72 -22.80 -1.91
C ASN A 216 -0.84 -22.41 -0.71
N GLY A 217 -1.47 -22.07 0.40
CA GLY A 217 -0.73 -21.74 1.62
C GLY A 217 0.18 -22.89 2.04
N PRO A 218 1.32 -22.59 2.68
CA PRO A 218 2.07 -23.61 3.42
C PRO A 218 1.21 -24.26 4.49
#